data_AF-A0A6S6THR9-F1
#
_entry.id   AF-A0A6S6THR9-F1
#
_cell.length_a   1.000
_cell.length_b   1.000
_cell.length_c   1.000
_cell.angle_alpha   90.00
_cell.angle_beta   90.00
_cell.angle_gamma   90.00
#
_symmetry.space_group_name_H-M   'P 1'
#
loop_
_entity.id
_entity.type
_entity.pdbx_description
1 polymer ?
#
loop_
_entity_poly.entity_id
_entity_poly.type
_entity_poly.pdbx_seq_one_letter_code
_entity_poly.pdbx_strand_id
1 'polypeptide(L)' 'MKLTGEPTMDQIDDYDNKETPEKRKTIRIIIIALLIIGAISYALIKYNSTMPDDYIGTTEEPGIVSTKVF' A
#
# COMPACT_ATOMS: atom_id res chain seq x y z
N MET A 1 -5.74 -17.48 -34.85
CA MET A 1 -6.43 -18.65 -34.28
C MET A 1 -6.88 -18.24 -32.88
N LYS A 2 -8.19 -18.11 -32.63
CA LYS A 2 -8.70 -17.87 -31.27
C LYS A 2 -8.59 -19.18 -30.50
N LEU A 3 -8.07 -19.14 -29.26
CA LEU A 3 -8.01 -20.31 -28.40
C LEU A 3 -9.45 -20.71 -28.03
N THR A 4 -9.82 -21.97 -28.26
CA THR A 4 -11.13 -22.49 -27.88
C THR A 4 -11.28 -22.45 -26.37
N GLY A 5 -12.22 -21.64 -25.88
CA GLY A 5 -12.49 -21.47 -24.44
C GLY A 5 -11.95 -20.19 -23.80
N GLU A 6 -11.35 -19.28 -24.57
CA GLU A 6 -10.95 -17.97 -24.06
C GLU A 6 -12.19 -17.10 -23.79
N PRO A 7 -12.31 -16.52 -22.58
CA PRO A 7 -13.37 -15.56 -22.27
C PRO A 7 -13.31 -14.36 -23.22
N THR A 8 -14.45 -13.95 -23.78
CA THR A 8 -14.58 -12.67 -24.47
C THR A 8 -14.64 -11.53 -23.45
N MET A 9 -14.34 -10.30 -23.89
CA MET A 9 -14.42 -9.12 -23.04
C MET A 9 -15.82 -8.93 -22.43
N ASP A 10 -16.88 -9.31 -23.15
CA ASP A 10 -18.25 -9.24 -22.64
C ASP A 10 -18.57 -10.23 -21.51
N GLN A 11 -17.75 -11.26 -21.34
CA GLN A 11 -17.88 -12.22 -20.23
C GLN A 11 -17.26 -11.71 -18.93
N ILE A 12 -16.54 -10.59 -18.99
CA ILE A 12 -15.99 -9.91 -17.81
C ILE A 12 -17.09 -8.99 -17.24
N ASP A 13 -17.38 -9.15 -15.94
CA ASP A 13 -18.57 -8.55 -15.31
C ASP A 13 -18.49 -7.02 -15.11
N ASP A 14 -17.29 -6.45 -15.12
CA ASP A 14 -17.01 -5.01 -14.99
C ASP A 14 -16.42 -4.40 -16.28
N TYR A 15 -16.38 -5.16 -17.37
CA TYR A 15 -15.96 -4.63 -18.66
C TYR A 15 -17.00 -3.65 -19.21
N ASP A 16 -16.52 -2.55 -19.80
CA ASP A 16 -17.34 -1.51 -20.44
C ASP A 16 -18.41 -0.90 -19.51
N ASN A 17 -18.03 -0.56 -18.28
CA ASN A 17 -18.91 0.07 -17.28
C ASN A 17 -20.16 -0.76 -16.91
N LYS A 18 -20.13 -2.08 -17.13
CA LYS A 18 -21.24 -3.00 -16.79
C LYS A 18 -21.37 -3.26 -15.28
N GLU A 19 -20.47 -2.76 -14.45
CA GLU A 19 -20.58 -2.90 -13.01
C GLU A 19 -21.74 -2.09 -12.42
N THR A 20 -22.43 -2.67 -11.43
CA THR A 20 -23.51 -1.95 -10.74
C THR A 20 -22.96 -0.79 -9.91
N PRO A 21 -23.72 0.31 -9.77
CA PRO A 21 -23.34 1.42 -8.89
C PRO A 21 -23.01 0.98 -7.45
N GLU A 22 -23.73 -0.03 -6.95
CA GLU A 22 -23.54 -0.63 -5.62
C GLU A 22 -22.17 -1.34 -5.51
N LYS A 23 -21.79 -2.14 -6.53
CA LYS A 23 -20.46 -2.78 -6.59
C LYS A 23 -19.37 -1.71 -6.58
N ARG A 24 -19.50 -0.67 -7.40
CA ARG A 24 -18.53 0.43 -7.48
C ARG A 24 -18.39 1.17 -6.15
N LYS A 25 -19.51 1.46 -5.47
CA LYS A 25 -19.51 2.09 -4.15
C LYS A 25 -18.85 1.20 -3.09
N THR A 26 -19.15 -0.10 -3.11
CA THR A 26 -18.57 -1.07 -2.18
C THR A 26 -17.06 -1.15 -2.33
N ILE A 27 -16.56 -1.26 -3.56
CA ILE A 27 -15.11 -1.29 -3.84
C ILE A 27 -14.44 0.00 -3.34
N ARG A 28 -15.03 1.17 -3.58
CA ARG A 28 -14.48 2.45 -3.06
C ARG A 28 -14.40 2.48 -1.54
N ILE A 29 -15.43 1.99 -0.85
CA ILE A 29 -15.44 1.90 0.62
C ILE A 29 -14.32 0.97 1.11
N ILE A 30 -14.14 -0.19 0.47
CA ILE A 30 -13.07 -1.14 0.80
C ILE A 30 -11.69 -0.49 0.62
N ILE A 31 -11.45 0.19 -0.50
CA ILE A 31 -10.18 0.89 -0.76
C ILE A 31 -9.92 1.94 0.32
N ILE A 32 -10.91 2.77 0.65
CA ILE A 32 -10.78 3.78 1.69
C ILE A 32 -10.49 3.13 3.05
N ALA A 33 -11.18 2.05 3.40
CA ALA A 33 -10.95 1.33 4.65
C ALA A 33 -9.52 0.77 4.74
N LEU A 34 -9.01 0.17 3.66
CA LEU A 34 -7.64 -0.35 3.61
C LEU A 34 -6.60 0.77 3.75
N LEU A 35 -6.83 1.93 3.10
CA LEU A 35 -5.94 3.09 3.23
C LEU A 35 -5.93 3.65 4.66
N ILE A 36 -7.09 3.73 5.32
CA ILE A 36 -7.19 4.17 6.71
C ILE A 36 -6.45 3.20 7.63
N ILE A 37 -6.68 1.89 7.48
CA ILE A 37 -6.00 0.87 8.28
C ILE A 37 -4.49 0.92 8.05
N GLY A 38 -4.04 1.06 6.80
CA GLY A 38 -2.63 1.17 6.45
C GLY A 38 -1.96 2.41 7.04
N ALA A 39 -2.63 3.56 7.00
CA ALA A 39 -2.12 4.80 7.58
C ALA A 39 -2.03 4.72 9.11
N ILE A 40 -3.07 4.17 9.76
CA ILE A 40 -3.09 3.99 11.22
C ILE A 40 -2.02 2.99 11.65
N SER A 41 -1.91 1.84 10.98
CA SER A 41 -0.92 0.82 11.31
C SER A 41 0.50 1.35 11.14
N TYR A 42 0.79 2.08 10.06
CA TYR A 42 2.07 2.76 9.85
C TYR A 42 2.38 3.76 10.98
N ALA A 43 1.41 4.61 11.34
CA ALA A 43 1.59 5.59 12.40
C ALA A 43 1.85 4.95 13.77
N LEU A 44 1.10 3.89 14.11
CA LEU A 44 1.29 3.14 15.35
C LEU A 44 2.63 2.41 15.38
N ILE A 45 3.03 1.78 14.28
CA ILE A 45 4.35 1.17 14.17
C ILE A 45 5.42 2.24 14.35
N LYS A 46 5.34 3.38 13.66
CA LYS A 46 6.32 4.47 13.80
C LYS A 46 6.39 5.04 15.22
N TYR A 47 5.24 5.20 15.89
CA TYR A 47 5.18 5.74 17.24
C TYR A 47 5.75 4.78 18.29
N ASN A 48 5.44 3.48 18.17
CA ASN A 48 5.86 2.47 19.14
C ASN A 48 7.20 1.81 18.79
N SER A 49 7.69 1.96 17.57
CA SER A 49 9.02 1.50 17.19
C SER A 49 10.03 2.51 17.69
N THR A 50 10.73 2.15 18.76
CA THR A 50 11.89 2.88 19.28
C THR A 50 13.12 2.69 18.39
N MET A 51 12.96 2.44 17.09
CA MET A 51 14.10 2.45 16.17
C MET A 51 14.71 3.84 16.28
N PRO A 52 15.94 3.97 16.80
CA PRO A 52 16.63 5.24 16.80
C PRO A 52 16.66 5.73 15.36
N ASP A 53 16.35 7.00 15.14
CA ASP A 53 16.79 7.67 13.92
C ASP A 53 18.32 7.61 14.02
N ASP A 54 18.93 6.60 13.40
CA ASP A 54 20.29 6.12 13.70
C ASP A 54 21.32 7.07 13.05
N TYR A 55 21.16 8.37 13.33
CA TYR A 55 21.99 9.47 12.90
C TYR A 55 22.47 10.22 14.15
N ILE A 56 23.67 9.86 14.58
CA ILE A 56 24.43 10.69 15.50
C ILE A 56 25.08 11.75 14.62
N GLY A 57 24.56 12.98 14.60
CA GLY A 57 25.14 14.08 13.85
C GLY A 57 24.28 15.33 13.80
N THR A 58 24.93 16.49 13.70
CA THR A 58 24.31 17.74 13.25
C THR A 58 24.65 17.98 11.78
N THR A 59 24.08 19.00 11.15
CA THR A 59 24.44 19.37 9.76
C THR A 59 25.89 19.84 9.62
N GLU A 60 26.49 20.30 10.72
CA GLU A 60 27.86 20.84 10.76
C GLU A 60 28.86 19.83 11.36
N GLU A 61 28.38 18.89 12.18
CA GLU A 61 29.18 17.82 12.81
C GLU A 61 28.43 16.48 12.72
N PRO A 62 28.52 15.74 11.60
CA PRO A 62 28.02 14.37 11.54
C PRO A 62 28.87 13.52 12.51
N GLY A 63 28.24 12.86 13.46
CA GLY A 63 28.87 12.01 14.47
C GLY A 63 29.35 10.67 13.91
N ILE A 64 29.12 9.56 14.62
CA ILE A 64 29.80 8.29 14.32
C ILE A 64 29.23 7.59 13.08
N VAL A 65 30.06 7.38 12.06
CA VAL A 65 29.76 6.49 10.92
C VAL A 65 29.87 5.03 11.39
N SER A 66 28.75 4.33 11.54
CA SER A 66 28.76 2.96 12.07
C SER A 66 29.33 1.97 11.04
N THR A 67 30.48 1.38 11.34
CA THR A 67 30.86 0.07 10.77
C THR A 67 30.37 -0.99 11.76
N LYS A 68 29.35 -1.76 11.37
CA LYS A 68 28.67 -2.77 12.20
C LYS A 68 29.64 -3.81 12.78
N VAL A 69 29.46 -4.20 14.04
CA VAL A 69 29.96 -5.48 14.56
C VAL A 69 28.96 -6.06 15.58
N PHE A 70 28.23 -7.07 15.09
CA PHE A 70 27.39 -8.11 15.72
C PHE A 70 26.39 -7.72 16.83
#